data_AF-A0A2H5QUT4-F1
#
_entry.id   AF-A0A2H5QUT4-F1
#
_cell.length_a   1.000
_cell.length_b   1.000
_cell.length_c   1.000
_cell.angle_alpha   90.00
_cell.angle_beta   90.00
_cell.angle_gamma   90.00
#
_symmetry.space_group_name_H-M   'P 1'
#
loop_
_entity.id
_entity.type
_entity.pdbx_description
1 polymer ?
#
loop_
_entity_poly.entity_id
_entity_poly.type
_entity_poly.pdbx_seq_one_letter_code
_entity_poly.pdbx_strand_id
1 'polypeptide(L)' 'MTVVSLTKTAGPAVGGALFSWSQKRQDAGFLPGNQMVFFILNLVEALGVILTSKPFLTQRAP' A
#
# COMPACT_ATOMS: atom_id res chain seq x y z
N MET A 1 -23.65 -3.12 9.18
CA MET A 1 -22.50 -3.03 8.26
C MET A 1 -21.41 -3.92 8.81
N THR A 2 -21.02 -4.97 8.08
CA THR A 2 -19.99 -5.93 8.55
C THR A 2 -18.60 -5.41 8.20
N VAL A 3 -17.58 -5.81 8.97
CA VAL A 3 -16.16 -5.42 8.80
C VAL A 3 -15.64 -5.69 7.38
N VAL A 4 -16.17 -6.73 6.73
CA VAL A 4 -15.89 -7.05 5.32
C VAL A 4 -16.35 -5.96 4.33
N SER A 5 -17.40 -5.22 4.64
CA SER A 5 -17.91 -4.13 3.80
C SER A 5 -17.05 -2.87 3.91
N LEU A 6 -16.61 -2.52 5.13
CA LEU A 6 -15.68 -1.41 5.37
C LEU A 6 -14.33 -1.64 4.68
N THR A 7 -13.85 -2.88 4.67
CA THR A 7 -12.58 -3.22 4.01
C THR A 7 -12.70 -3.17 2.49
N LYS A 8 -13.88 -3.54 1.95
CA LYS A 8 -14.18 -3.50 0.51
C LYS A 8 -14.20 -2.09 -0.06
N THR A 9 -14.54 -1.09 0.76
CA THR A 9 -14.51 0.33 0.36
C THR A 9 -13.21 1.01 0.74
N ALA A 10 -12.54 0.58 1.82
CA ALA A 10 -11.25 1.14 2.22
C ALA A 10 -10.15 0.94 1.17
N GLY A 11 -10.06 -0.25 0.55
CA GLY A 11 -9.08 -0.50 -0.51
C GLY A 11 -9.22 0.45 -1.71
N PRO A 12 -10.40 0.52 -2.34
CA PRO A 12 -10.67 1.47 -3.43
C PRO A 12 -10.57 2.94 -3.01
N ALA A 13 -11.00 3.31 -1.81
CA ALA A 13 -10.93 4.69 -1.33
C ALA A 13 -9.49 5.14 -1.08
N VAL A 14 -8.67 4.29 -0.45
CA VAL A 14 -7.24 4.57 -0.23
C VAL A 14 -6.52 4.62 -1.58
N GLY A 15 -6.79 3.67 -2.48
CA GLY A 15 -6.21 3.69 -3.84
C GLY A 15 -6.61 4.94 -4.63
N GLY A 16 -7.88 5.35 -4.58
CA GLY A 16 -8.40 6.53 -5.26
C GLY A 16 -7.84 7.84 -4.68
N ALA A 17 -7.70 7.94 -3.36
CA ALA A 17 -7.07 9.10 -2.71
C ALA A 17 -5.58 9.22 -3.07
N LEU A 18 -4.85 8.11 -3.09
CA LEU A 18 -3.45 8.07 -3.52
C LEU A 18 -3.30 8.50 -4.97
N PHE A 19 -4.21 8.05 -5.85
CA PHE A 19 -4.19 8.38 -7.28
C PHE A 19 -4.52 9.86 -7.53
N SER A 20 -5.53 10.41 -6.85
CA SER A 20 -5.86 11.83 -6.92
C SER A 20 -4.72 12.71 -6.42
N TRP A 21 -4.03 12.29 -5.35
CA TRP A 21 -2.85 12.98 -4.85
C TRP A 21 -1.65 12.92 -5.81
N SER A 22 -1.44 11.77 -6.45
CA SER A 22 -0.45 11.61 -7.52
C SER A 22 -0.70 12.56 -8.69
N GLN A 23 -1.95 12.67 -9.17
CA GLN A 23 -2.31 13.63 -10.22
C GLN A 23 -2.07 15.09 -9.81
N LYS A 24 -2.23 15.44 -8.53
CA LYS A 24 -1.95 16.80 -8.04
C LYS A 24 -0.45 17.12 -7.93
N ARG A 25 0.43 16.12 -8.05
CA ARG A 25 1.89 16.23 -7.90
C ARG A 25 2.66 15.98 -9.20
N GLN A 26 2.05 16.21 -10.36
CA GLN A 26 2.76 16.04 -11.63
C GLN A 26 3.94 17.01 -11.80
N ASP A 27 3.85 18.22 -11.24
CA ASP A 27 4.90 19.26 -11.34
C ASP A 27 5.98 19.18 -10.23
N ALA A 28 5.99 18.11 -9.42
CA ALA A 28 6.96 17.96 -8.35
C ALA A 28 8.33 17.50 -8.88
N GLY A 29 9.41 18.17 -8.50
CA GLY A 29 10.78 17.81 -8.90
C GLY A 29 11.33 16.50 -8.30
N PHE A 30 10.60 15.89 -7.35
CA PHE A 30 10.96 14.62 -6.73
C PHE A 30 9.73 13.72 -6.65
N LEU A 31 9.79 12.55 -7.31
CA LEU A 31 8.69 11.59 -7.51
C LEU A 31 7.43 12.24 -8.13
N PRO A 32 7.45 12.60 -9.43
CA PRO A 32 6.29 13.15 -10.11
C PRO A 32 5.24 12.09 -10.41
N GLY A 33 3.97 12.42 -10.13
CA GLY A 33 2.80 11.62 -10.52
C GLY A 33 2.96 10.12 -10.29
N ASN A 34 2.99 9.33 -11.37
CA ASN A 34 3.05 7.87 -11.32
C ASN A 34 4.23 7.31 -10.52
N GLN A 35 5.38 7.99 -10.46
CA GLN A 35 6.50 7.52 -9.65
C GLN A 35 6.16 7.46 -8.16
N MET A 36 5.32 8.36 -7.63
CA MET A 36 4.83 8.27 -6.25
C MET A 36 3.98 7.02 -6.01
N VAL A 37 3.12 6.67 -6.97
CA VAL A 37 2.24 5.51 -6.85
C VAL A 37 3.07 4.23 -6.84
N PHE A 38 4.03 4.12 -7.76
CA PHE A 38 4.96 2.97 -7.80
C PHE A 38 5.83 2.89 -6.55
N PHE A 39 6.30 4.02 -6.02
CA PHE A 39 7.09 4.05 -4.79
C PHE A 39 6.28 3.52 -3.59
N ILE A 40 5.03 3.96 -3.43
CA ILE A 40 4.17 3.50 -2.34
C ILE A 40 3.80 2.02 -2.50
N LEU A 41 3.51 1.57 -3.73
CA LEU A 41 3.27 0.16 -4.02
C LEU A 41 4.48 -0.70 -3.64
N ASN A 42 5.68 -0.31 -4.06
CA ASN A 42 6.92 -1.02 -3.70
C ASN A 42 7.18 -1.00 -2.18
N LEU A 43 6.84 0.09 -1.49
CA LEU A 43 6.96 0.18 -0.03
C LEU A 43 6.04 -0.82 0.67
N VAL A 44 4.77 -0.90 0.25
CA VAL A 44 3.79 -1.85 0.80
C VAL A 44 4.18 -3.28 0.47
N GLU A 45 4.67 -3.53 -0.75
CA GLU A 45 5.17 -4.84 -1.16
C GLU A 45 6.39 -5.26 -0.33
N ALA A 46 7.37 -4.37 -0.14
CA ALA A 46 8.52 -4.61 0.71
C ALA A 46 8.10 -4.90 2.17
N LEU A 47 7.15 -4.14 2.72
CA LEU A 47 6.58 -4.42 4.04
C LEU A 47 5.91 -5.80 4.08
N GLY A 48 5.14 -6.15 3.06
CA GLY A 48 4.52 -7.48 2.94
C GLY A 48 5.56 -8.61 2.89
N VAL A 49 6.65 -8.42 2.16
CA VAL A 49 7.77 -9.36 2.08
C VAL A 49 8.51 -9.47 3.41
N ILE A 50 8.77 -8.36 4.10
CA ILE A 50 9.38 -8.34 5.44
C ILE A 50 8.50 -9.07 6.44
N LEU A 51 7.18 -8.82 6.43
CA LEU A 51 6.22 -9.47 7.32
C LEU A 51 6.00 -10.96 7.00
N THR A 52 6.15 -11.36 5.73
CA THR A 52 6.05 -12.76 5.28
C THR A 52 7.36 -13.53 5.48
N SER A 53 8.47 -12.81 5.68
CA SER A 53 9.76 -13.44 5.93
C SER A 53 9.71 -14.25 7.23
N LYS A 54 10.28 -15.45 7.15
CA LYS A 54 10.37 -16.47 8.22
C LYS A 54 10.75 -16.01 9.64
N PRO A 55 11.49 -14.91 9.91
CA PRO A 55 11.68 -14.43 11.29
C PRO A 55 10.40 -14.09 12.08
N PHE A 56 9.25 -13.87 11.44
CA PHE A 56 7.98 -13.57 12.12
C PHE A 56 6.98 -14.74 12.10
N LEU A 57 7.21 -15.74 11.25
CA LEU A 57 6.48 -17.00 11.22
C LEU A 57 7.20 -18.00 12.13
N THR A 58 7.30 -17.70 13.42
CA THR A 58 7.70 -18.70 14.41
C THR A 58 6.67 -19.82 14.37
N GLN A 59 7.01 -20.90 13.68
CA GLN A 59 6.29 -22.16 13.76
C GLN A 59 6.45 -22.65 15.20
N ARG A 60 5.39 -22.54 16.00
CA ARG A 60 5.34 -23.19 17.31
C ARG A 60 5.57 -24.68 17.06
N ALA A 61 6.74 -25.16 17.47
CA ALA A 61 7.04 -26.59 17.51
C ALA A 61 6.06 -27.26 18.49
N PRO A 62 5.64 -28.52 18.21
CA PRO A 62 4.62 -29.23 18.98
C PRO A 62 5.01 -29.45 20.44
#